data_AF-A0A6I2ZQW1-F1
#
_entry.id   AF-A0A6I2ZQW1-F1
#
_cell.length_a   1.000
_cell.length_b   1.000
_cell.length_c   1.000
_cell.angle_alpha   90.00
_cell.angle_beta   90.00
_cell.angle_gamma   90.00
#
_symmetry.space_group_name_H-M   'P 1'
#
loop_
_entity.id
_entity.type
_entity.pdbx_description
1 polymer ?
#
loop_
_entity_poly.entity_id
_entity_poly.type
_entity_poly.pdbx_seq_one_letter_code
_entity_poly.pdbx_strand_id
1 'polypeptide(L)'
;MERKTISGQVILITGTLEYLGDPQLLTIPSEVCTQFPDGSSEISWIRLQNLDLTGKLDKSLRIVSASLFRSVICQSFSQACFSNSTFQESQVAGSRFENSDFIECAFDFADCHGAAFSNCEIDASFGMANLSDCTFSNCTISGNFQDAILNRATFANCHLSGNFENTQCQNIRFEETTAGYMNGNLHLIAQLFAAGLSGHDKEEFVDEGYDLFGFEPEPADETEAWYQRWLNES
;
A
#
# COMPACT_ATOMS: atom_id res chain seq x y z
N MET A 1 34.47 5.19 -8.31
CA MET A 1 33.26 5.47 -7.51
C MET A 1 33.66 6.48 -6.45
N GLU A 2 33.02 7.65 -6.42
CA GLU A 2 33.26 8.64 -5.37
C GLU A 2 32.50 8.23 -4.11
N ARG A 3 33.26 7.98 -3.03
CA ARG A 3 32.74 7.67 -1.69
C ARG A 3 33.15 8.79 -0.75
N LYS A 4 32.19 9.40 -0.07
CA LYS A 4 32.41 10.46 0.92
C LYS A 4 31.78 10.06 2.24
N THR A 5 32.54 10.11 3.33
CA THR A 5 31.98 9.93 4.68
C THR A 5 31.21 11.19 5.07
N ILE A 6 29.96 11.03 5.51
CA ILE A 6 29.12 12.13 6.00
C ILE A 6 29.11 12.13 7.53
N SER A 7 28.92 10.96 8.14
CA SER A 7 29.00 10.76 9.59
C SER A 7 29.64 9.40 9.91
N GLY A 8 29.75 9.06 11.20
CA GLY A 8 30.24 7.74 11.63
C GLY A 8 29.38 6.56 11.15
N GLN A 9 28.12 6.81 10.76
CA GLN A 9 27.17 5.78 10.32
C GLN A 9 26.66 5.98 8.89
N VAL A 10 26.97 7.10 8.23
CA VAL A 10 26.42 7.41 6.90
C VAL A 10 27.52 7.81 5.93
N ILE A 11 27.49 7.22 4.74
CA ILE A 11 28.36 7.57 3.62
C ILE A 11 27.51 7.99 2.41
N LEU A 12 28.11 8.75 1.51
CA LEU A 12 27.55 9.11 0.22
C LEU A 12 28.32 8.33 -0.87
N ILE A 13 27.61 7.55 -1.67
CA ILE A 13 28.12 6.83 -2.84
C ILE A 13 27.29 7.26 -4.05
N THR A 14 27.93 7.90 -5.03
CA THR A 14 27.29 8.28 -6.32
C THR A 14 25.94 8.97 -6.17
N GLY A 15 25.81 9.90 -5.21
CA GLY A 15 24.57 10.64 -4.96
C GLY A 15 23.56 9.95 -4.05
N THR A 16 23.82 8.73 -3.58
CA THR A 16 22.96 7.99 -2.65
C THR A 16 23.62 7.87 -1.29
N LEU A 17 22.87 8.18 -0.23
CA LEU A 17 23.27 7.96 1.14
C LEU A 17 23.13 6.49 1.50
N GLU A 18 24.10 5.95 2.22
CA GLU A 18 24.09 4.56 2.67
C GLU A 18 24.35 4.52 4.17
N TYR A 19 23.41 3.94 4.90
CA TYR A 19 23.55 3.70 6.32
C TYR A 19 24.39 2.44 6.55
N LEU A 20 25.51 2.62 7.25
CA LEU A 20 26.46 1.57 7.63
C LEU A 20 26.56 1.39 9.14
N GLY A 21 25.67 2.05 9.91
CA GLY A 21 25.71 2.02 11.36
C GLY A 21 25.13 0.74 11.96
N ASP A 22 25.26 0.63 13.28
CA ASP A 22 24.61 -0.43 14.05
C ASP A 22 23.08 -0.28 13.94
N PRO A 23 22.35 -1.29 13.44
CA PRO A 23 20.90 -1.24 13.34
C PRO A 23 20.21 -0.89 14.66
N GLN A 24 20.79 -1.24 15.82
CA GLN A 24 20.22 -0.91 17.14
C GLN A 24 20.37 0.55 17.54
N LEU A 25 21.30 1.28 16.91
CA LEU A 25 21.62 2.67 17.21
C LEU A 25 21.41 3.54 15.96
N LEU A 26 20.26 3.35 15.29
CA LEU A 26 19.88 4.14 14.13
C LEU A 26 19.83 5.62 14.52
N THR A 27 20.79 6.39 14.03
CA THR A 27 20.79 7.84 14.12
C THR A 27 20.94 8.38 12.71
N ILE A 28 19.90 9.06 12.22
CA ILE A 28 19.99 9.77 10.95
C ILE A 28 20.64 11.14 11.24
N PRO A 29 21.83 11.43 10.71
CA PRO A 29 22.51 12.70 10.97
C PRO A 29 21.69 13.88 10.45
N SER A 30 21.60 14.97 11.22
CA SER A 30 20.88 16.17 10.77
C SER A 30 21.47 16.77 9.48
N GLU A 31 22.74 16.50 9.19
CA GLU A 31 23.48 16.96 8.01
C GLU A 31 22.98 16.34 6.70
N VAL A 32 22.26 15.22 6.77
CA VAL A 32 21.61 14.60 5.61
C VAL A 32 20.13 14.93 5.50
N CYS A 33 19.58 15.67 6.47
CA CYS A 33 18.20 16.09 6.50
C CYS A 33 18.06 17.49 5.88
N THR A 34 17.12 17.65 4.97
CA THR A 34 16.62 18.96 4.55
C THR A 34 15.59 19.43 5.57
N GLN A 35 15.77 20.63 6.12
CA GLN A 35 14.83 21.26 7.06
C GLN A 35 13.89 22.19 6.32
N PHE A 36 12.59 22.10 6.59
CA PHE A 36 11.58 22.96 6.00
C PHE A 36 11.11 24.07 6.96
N PRO A 37 10.54 25.18 6.44
CA PRO A 37 10.08 26.30 7.27
C PRO A 37 8.96 25.95 8.27
N ASP A 38 8.24 24.86 8.04
CA ASP A 38 7.21 24.33 8.94
C ASP A 38 7.80 23.51 10.10
N GLY A 39 9.13 23.36 10.15
CA GLY A 39 9.85 22.58 11.17
C GLY A 39 9.95 21.08 10.85
N SER A 40 9.40 20.63 9.72
CA SER A 40 9.56 19.25 9.27
C SER A 40 10.96 19.02 8.68
N SER A 41 11.42 17.77 8.74
CA SER A 41 12.69 17.36 8.16
C SER A 41 12.49 16.20 7.20
N GLU A 42 13.19 16.25 6.07
CA GLU A 42 13.17 15.20 5.05
C GLU A 42 14.56 14.65 4.77
N ILE A 43 14.65 13.34 4.61
CA ILE A 43 15.85 12.69 4.11
C ILE A 43 15.55 12.07 2.76
N SER A 44 16.33 12.42 1.75
CA SER A 44 16.14 11.90 0.41
C SER A 44 17.31 11.00 -0.02
N TRP A 45 17.05 10.04 -0.91
CA TRP A 45 18.08 9.20 -1.54
C TRP A 45 18.92 8.39 -0.54
N ILE A 46 18.28 7.80 0.49
CA ILE A 46 18.95 7.01 1.51
C ILE A 46 18.65 5.51 1.39
N ARG A 47 19.68 4.66 1.57
CA ARG A 47 19.57 3.21 1.72
C ARG A 47 19.59 2.85 3.20
N LEU A 48 18.45 2.36 3.67
CA LEU A 48 18.19 1.80 4.98
C LEU A 48 17.77 0.32 4.83
N GLN A 49 18.64 -0.47 4.20
CA GLN A 49 18.32 -1.83 3.74
C GLN A 49 18.83 -2.91 4.70
N ASN A 50 18.08 -4.01 4.83
CA ASN A 50 18.41 -5.15 5.69
C ASN A 50 18.56 -4.75 7.18
N LEU A 51 17.78 -3.76 7.63
CA LEU A 51 17.84 -3.23 8.99
C LEU A 51 16.58 -3.63 9.75
N ASP A 52 16.72 -3.89 11.05
CA ASP A 52 15.58 -3.81 11.96
C ASP A 52 15.38 -2.35 12.35
N LEU A 53 14.29 -1.74 11.88
CA LEU A 53 13.90 -0.35 12.09
C LEU A 53 12.70 -0.22 13.04
N THR A 54 12.31 -1.32 13.70
CA THR A 54 11.18 -1.40 14.63
C THR A 54 11.29 -0.34 15.71
N GLY A 55 10.38 0.63 15.69
CA GLY A 55 10.31 1.71 16.69
C GLY A 55 11.45 2.73 16.62
N LYS A 56 12.29 2.71 15.57
CA LYS A 56 13.51 3.54 15.47
C LYS A 56 13.36 4.77 14.60
N LEU A 57 12.27 4.84 13.83
CA LEU A 57 12.01 5.97 12.96
C LEU A 57 11.11 6.97 13.67
N ASP A 58 11.30 8.26 13.37
CA ASP A 58 10.35 9.27 13.82
C ASP A 58 8.96 8.98 13.24
N LYS A 59 7.90 9.25 14.01
CA LYS A 59 6.53 8.94 13.60
C LYS A 59 6.06 9.78 12.40
N SER A 60 6.55 11.02 12.30
CA SER A 60 6.24 12.01 11.26
C SER A 60 7.33 12.13 10.21
N LEU A 61 8.18 11.10 10.13
CA LEU A 61 9.34 11.09 9.27
C LEU A 61 8.96 11.28 7.80
N ARG A 62 9.63 12.21 7.14
CA ARG A 62 9.59 12.38 5.70
C ARG A 62 10.84 11.74 5.11
N ILE A 63 10.67 10.68 4.33
CA ILE A 63 11.75 10.02 3.62
C ILE A 63 11.34 9.87 2.15
N VAL A 64 12.13 10.44 1.25
CA VAL A 64 11.82 10.47 -0.19
C VAL A 64 12.87 9.73 -0.98
N SER A 65 12.47 8.96 -1.99
CA SER A 65 13.40 8.21 -2.85
C SER A 65 14.35 7.30 -2.06
N ALA A 66 13.86 6.67 -1.00
CA ALA A 66 14.66 5.81 -0.15
C ALA A 66 14.47 4.33 -0.45
N SER A 67 15.42 3.54 0.00
CA SER A 67 15.32 2.09 -0.05
C SER A 67 15.34 1.53 1.36
N LEU A 68 14.20 0.95 1.74
CA LEU A 68 13.98 0.20 2.97
C LEU A 68 14.01 -1.32 2.70
N PHE A 69 14.56 -1.72 1.55
CA PHE A 69 14.57 -3.10 1.07
C PHE A 69 15.00 -4.10 2.14
N ARG A 70 14.19 -5.17 2.32
CA ARG A 70 14.39 -6.25 3.31
C ARG A 70 14.54 -5.78 4.76
N SER A 71 14.03 -4.60 5.09
CA SER A 71 14.04 -4.12 6.46
C SER A 71 12.81 -4.55 7.23
N VAL A 72 12.91 -4.55 8.56
CA VAL A 72 11.79 -4.83 9.47
C VAL A 72 11.29 -3.51 10.03
N ILE A 73 10.00 -3.24 9.83
CA ILE A 73 9.32 -2.02 10.25
C ILE A 73 8.04 -2.46 10.97
N CYS A 74 8.04 -2.41 12.29
CA CYS A 74 6.83 -2.64 13.08
C CYS A 74 6.62 -1.46 14.03
N GLN A 75 5.93 -0.42 13.56
CA GLN A 75 5.69 0.78 14.36
C GLN A 75 4.47 1.56 13.87
N SER A 76 4.13 2.63 14.60
CA SER A 76 3.07 3.54 14.22
C SER A 76 3.64 4.86 13.72
N PHE A 77 3.25 5.24 12.51
CA PHE A 77 3.54 6.51 11.88
C PHE A 77 2.29 7.39 11.86
N SER A 78 2.51 8.69 11.91
CA SER A 78 1.50 9.73 11.83
C SER A 78 2.09 10.89 11.03
N GLN A 79 1.46 11.29 9.93
CA GLN A 79 1.96 12.36 9.06
C GLN A 79 3.32 12.05 8.43
N ALA A 80 3.59 10.77 8.16
CA ALA A 80 4.80 10.36 7.47
C ALA A 80 4.64 10.49 5.95
N CYS A 81 5.74 10.68 5.24
CA CYS A 81 5.78 10.75 3.79
C CYS A 81 6.88 9.82 3.28
N PHE A 82 6.53 8.89 2.39
CA PHE A 82 7.44 7.89 1.86
C PHE A 82 7.66 7.99 0.34
N SER A 83 7.30 9.11 -0.29
CA SER A 83 7.22 9.21 -1.74
C SER A 83 8.46 8.67 -2.46
N ASN A 84 8.25 7.96 -3.57
CA ASN A 84 9.30 7.32 -4.38
C ASN A 84 10.16 6.28 -3.63
N SER A 85 9.72 5.79 -2.46
CA SER A 85 10.50 4.83 -1.67
C SER A 85 10.10 3.38 -1.92
N THR A 86 11.08 2.48 -1.78
CA THR A 86 10.87 1.03 -1.88
C THR A 86 10.95 0.35 -0.52
N PHE A 87 9.94 -0.47 -0.25
CA PHE A 87 9.76 -1.41 0.85
C PHE A 87 9.80 -2.86 0.34
N GLN A 88 10.34 -3.10 -0.86
CA GLN A 88 10.36 -4.43 -1.45
C GLN A 88 10.99 -5.46 -0.50
N GLU A 89 10.38 -6.64 -0.42
CA GLU A 89 10.76 -7.74 0.47
C GLU A 89 10.84 -7.36 1.98
N SER A 90 10.27 -6.22 2.38
CA SER A 90 10.32 -5.75 3.77
C SER A 90 9.21 -6.38 4.61
N GLN A 91 9.42 -6.42 5.92
CA GLN A 91 8.40 -6.80 6.88
C GLN A 91 7.79 -5.53 7.45
N VAL A 92 6.56 -5.19 7.05
CA VAL A 92 5.79 -4.06 7.57
C VAL A 92 4.57 -4.50 8.39
N ALA A 93 4.51 -5.79 8.71
CA ALA A 93 3.44 -6.44 9.44
C ALA A 93 3.04 -5.73 10.74
N GLY A 94 1.74 -5.58 10.95
CA GLY A 94 1.15 -4.93 12.12
C GLY A 94 1.47 -3.43 12.27
N SER A 95 2.21 -2.83 11.34
CA SER A 95 2.47 -1.38 11.35
C SER A 95 1.19 -0.59 11.17
N ARG A 96 1.19 0.64 11.68
CA ARG A 96 0.06 1.57 11.55
C ARG A 96 0.52 2.84 10.88
N PHE A 97 -0.22 3.30 9.91
CA PHE A 97 0.04 4.53 9.17
C PHE A 97 -1.19 5.39 9.24
N GLU A 98 -1.07 6.55 9.88
CA GLU A 98 -2.15 7.52 10.01
C GLU A 98 -1.78 8.81 9.27
N ASN A 99 -2.70 9.36 8.48
CA ASN A 99 -2.50 10.63 7.77
C ASN A 99 -1.18 10.65 6.97
N SER A 100 -0.81 9.54 6.33
CA SER A 100 0.52 9.34 5.73
C SER A 100 0.43 9.08 4.22
N ASP A 101 1.45 9.52 3.48
CA ASP A 101 1.45 9.50 2.01
C ASP A 101 2.43 8.47 1.45
N PHE A 102 1.96 7.65 0.52
CA PHE A 102 2.72 6.63 -0.20
C PHE A 102 2.60 6.85 -1.70
N ILE A 103 3.26 7.88 -2.22
CA ILE A 103 3.20 8.21 -3.64
C ILE A 103 4.35 7.53 -4.39
N GLU A 104 4.06 6.85 -5.50
CA GLU A 104 5.05 6.10 -6.29
C GLU A 104 5.90 5.13 -5.44
N CYS A 105 5.27 4.44 -4.48
CA CYS A 105 5.96 3.52 -3.58
C CYS A 105 5.95 2.07 -4.10
N ALA A 106 6.88 1.25 -3.62
CA ALA A 106 6.97 -0.17 -4.00
C ALA A 106 7.04 -1.07 -2.77
N PHE A 107 6.02 -1.90 -2.56
CA PHE A 107 5.90 -2.92 -1.52
C PHE A 107 5.92 -4.33 -2.11
N ASP A 108 6.44 -4.52 -3.33
CA ASP A 108 6.44 -5.84 -3.96
C ASP A 108 7.14 -6.87 -3.06
N PHE A 109 6.54 -8.05 -2.93
CA PHE A 109 7.00 -9.14 -2.05
C PHE A 109 7.06 -8.80 -0.56
N ALA A 110 6.55 -7.64 -0.12
CA ALA A 110 6.55 -7.26 1.29
C ALA A 110 5.55 -8.10 2.09
N ASP A 111 5.87 -8.34 3.35
CA ASP A 111 4.93 -8.86 4.33
C ASP A 111 4.27 -7.71 5.07
N CYS A 112 3.05 -7.37 4.66
CA CYS A 112 2.23 -6.32 5.23
C CYS A 112 1.16 -6.85 6.18
N HIS A 113 1.18 -8.14 6.57
CA HIS A 113 0.03 -8.76 7.25
C HIS A 113 -0.43 -7.96 8.48
N GLY A 114 -1.74 -7.75 8.59
CA GLY A 114 -2.34 -7.02 9.71
C GLY A 114 -1.95 -5.55 9.81
N ALA A 115 -1.29 -4.96 8.79
CA ALA A 115 -1.01 -3.53 8.76
C ALA A 115 -2.31 -2.71 8.63
N ALA A 116 -2.29 -1.50 9.20
CA ALA A 116 -3.42 -0.59 9.16
C ALA A 116 -3.04 0.75 8.54
N PHE A 117 -3.81 1.20 7.57
CA PHE A 117 -3.68 2.49 6.90
C PHE A 117 -4.95 3.30 7.16
N SER A 118 -4.81 4.51 7.69
CA SER A 118 -5.93 5.38 8.01
C SER A 118 -5.69 6.80 7.51
N ASN A 119 -6.63 7.34 6.75
CA ASN A 119 -6.53 8.67 6.14
C ASN A 119 -5.27 8.81 5.28
N CYS A 120 -4.93 7.76 4.51
CA CYS A 120 -3.73 7.71 3.67
C CYS A 120 -4.06 7.94 2.20
N GLU A 121 -3.15 8.61 1.49
CA GLU A 121 -3.07 8.58 0.03
C GLU A 121 -2.03 7.53 -0.39
N ILE A 122 -2.46 6.55 -1.19
CA ILE A 122 -1.65 5.40 -1.57
C ILE A 122 -1.64 5.31 -3.10
N ASP A 123 -0.47 5.54 -3.69
CA ASP A 123 -0.14 5.23 -5.06
C ASP A 123 1.09 4.31 -5.06
N ALA A 124 0.85 2.99 -5.06
CA ALA A 124 1.93 2.03 -4.80
C ALA A 124 1.76 0.65 -5.46
N SER A 125 2.89 0.01 -5.74
CA SER A 125 2.91 -1.42 -6.09
C SER A 125 2.91 -2.28 -4.85
N PHE A 126 2.10 -3.34 -4.86
CA PHE A 126 2.00 -4.40 -3.86
C PHE A 126 2.11 -5.79 -4.53
N GLY A 127 2.79 -5.88 -5.67
CA GLY A 127 2.91 -7.12 -6.43
C GLY A 127 3.43 -8.27 -5.57
N MET A 128 2.73 -9.40 -5.54
CA MET A 128 3.07 -10.56 -4.70
C MET A 128 3.19 -10.26 -3.19
N ALA A 129 2.70 -9.12 -2.70
CA ALA A 129 2.75 -8.78 -1.28
C ALA A 129 1.71 -9.56 -0.47
N ASN A 130 2.01 -9.81 0.79
CA ASN A 130 1.04 -10.36 1.74
C ASN A 130 0.32 -9.22 2.47
N LEU A 131 -0.92 -8.96 2.09
CA LEU A 131 -1.82 -7.96 2.70
C LEU A 131 -2.95 -8.63 3.48
N SER A 132 -2.75 -9.88 3.92
CA SER A 132 -3.75 -10.59 4.71
C SER A 132 -4.06 -9.84 6.01
N ASP A 133 -5.34 -9.78 6.39
CA ASP A 133 -5.82 -9.08 7.59
C ASP A 133 -5.52 -7.57 7.64
N CYS A 134 -5.10 -6.96 6.53
CA CYS A 134 -4.88 -5.51 6.47
C CYS A 134 -6.19 -4.73 6.60
N THR A 135 -6.11 -3.52 7.16
CA THR A 135 -7.22 -2.57 7.19
C THR A 135 -6.83 -1.28 6.50
N PHE A 136 -7.64 -0.85 5.54
CA PHE A 136 -7.58 0.47 4.92
C PHE A 136 -8.82 1.23 5.33
N SER A 137 -8.66 2.45 5.84
CA SER A 137 -9.79 3.26 6.33
C SER A 137 -9.65 4.72 5.90
N ASN A 138 -10.65 5.27 5.23
CA ASN A 138 -10.62 6.65 4.70
C ASN A 138 -9.43 6.88 3.75
N CYS A 139 -9.10 5.89 2.91
CA CYS A 139 -7.95 5.95 2.02
C CYS A 139 -8.36 6.17 0.56
N THR A 140 -7.55 6.93 -0.17
CA THR A 140 -7.54 6.91 -1.64
C THR A 140 -6.42 5.99 -2.08
N ILE A 141 -6.75 4.97 -2.86
CA ILE A 141 -5.83 3.89 -3.21
C ILE A 141 -5.83 3.72 -4.72
N SER A 142 -4.69 3.97 -5.33
CA SER A 142 -4.28 3.54 -6.67
C SER A 142 -3.16 2.54 -6.49
N GLY A 143 -3.33 1.29 -6.92
CA GLY A 143 -2.28 0.30 -6.68
C GLY A 143 -2.18 -0.84 -7.65
N ASN A 144 -1.00 -1.44 -7.69
CA ASN A 144 -0.80 -2.71 -8.37
C ASN A 144 -0.80 -3.85 -7.34
N PHE A 145 -1.89 -4.60 -7.26
CA PHE A 145 -2.04 -5.75 -6.38
C PHE A 145 -1.82 -7.08 -7.10
N GLN A 146 -1.22 -7.09 -8.30
CA GLN A 146 -1.05 -8.31 -9.07
C GLN A 146 -0.38 -9.41 -8.23
N ASP A 147 -0.97 -10.62 -8.26
CA ASP A 147 -0.52 -11.79 -7.50
C ASP A 147 -0.47 -11.60 -5.95
N ALA A 148 -1.02 -10.51 -5.41
CA ALA A 148 -1.04 -10.23 -3.98
C ALA A 148 -2.06 -11.07 -3.21
N ILE A 149 -1.87 -11.18 -1.89
CA ILE A 149 -2.78 -11.88 -0.98
C ILE A 149 -3.54 -10.85 -0.13
N LEU A 150 -4.84 -10.69 -0.37
CA LEU A 150 -5.76 -9.78 0.31
C LEU A 150 -6.78 -10.51 1.21
N ASN A 151 -6.47 -11.75 1.62
CA ASN A 151 -7.39 -12.56 2.41
C ASN A 151 -7.72 -11.86 3.74
N ARG A 152 -9.03 -11.71 4.03
CA ARG A 152 -9.55 -11.02 5.22
C ARG A 152 -9.19 -9.53 5.32
N ALA A 153 -8.72 -8.91 4.23
CA ALA A 153 -8.50 -7.48 4.20
C ALA A 153 -9.83 -6.72 4.31
N THR A 154 -9.80 -5.52 4.89
CA THR A 154 -10.95 -4.63 5.00
C THR A 154 -10.64 -3.28 4.36
N PHE A 155 -11.52 -2.82 3.48
CA PHE A 155 -11.52 -1.48 2.90
C PHE A 155 -12.76 -0.76 3.41
N ALA A 156 -12.57 0.31 4.18
CA ALA A 156 -13.64 1.07 4.79
C ALA A 156 -13.54 2.55 4.38
N ASN A 157 -14.61 3.11 3.82
CA ASN A 157 -14.63 4.51 3.37
C ASN A 157 -13.50 4.83 2.38
N CYS A 158 -13.18 3.88 1.48
CA CYS A 158 -12.07 4.02 0.54
C CYS A 158 -12.53 4.41 -0.86
N HIS A 159 -11.63 5.00 -1.64
CA HIS A 159 -11.73 5.02 -3.10
C HIS A 159 -10.63 4.10 -3.66
N LEU A 160 -11.02 3.00 -4.30
CA LEU A 160 -10.11 1.93 -4.70
C LEU A 160 -10.03 1.81 -6.22
N SER A 161 -8.83 1.94 -6.77
CA SER A 161 -8.51 1.69 -8.17
C SER A 161 -7.21 0.90 -8.29
N GLY A 162 -7.02 0.18 -9.39
CA GLY A 162 -5.79 -0.58 -9.60
C GLY A 162 -5.90 -1.88 -10.37
N ASN A 163 -4.77 -2.60 -10.38
CA ASN A 163 -4.67 -3.93 -10.96
C ASN A 163 -4.79 -5.00 -9.88
N PHE A 164 -5.74 -5.92 -10.03
CA PHE A 164 -6.00 -7.03 -9.11
C PHE A 164 -5.82 -8.40 -9.78
N GLU A 165 -5.10 -8.49 -10.90
CA GLU A 165 -4.87 -9.74 -11.62
C GLU A 165 -4.27 -10.81 -10.68
N ASN A 166 -4.84 -12.02 -10.70
CA ASN A 166 -4.42 -13.16 -9.87
C ASN A 166 -4.37 -12.92 -8.35
N THR A 167 -5.03 -11.87 -7.84
CA THR A 167 -5.13 -11.63 -6.40
C THR A 167 -5.88 -12.74 -5.67
N GLN A 168 -5.48 -13.06 -4.45
CA GLN A 168 -6.28 -13.87 -3.54
C GLN A 168 -7.12 -12.96 -2.65
N CYS A 169 -8.44 -13.11 -2.64
CA CYS A 169 -9.36 -12.17 -1.97
C CYS A 169 -10.42 -12.86 -1.10
N GLN A 170 -10.07 -13.94 -0.41
CA GLN A 170 -11.01 -14.68 0.43
C GLN A 170 -11.45 -13.84 1.64
N ASN A 171 -12.76 -13.73 1.87
CA ASN A 171 -13.36 -13.02 3.01
C ASN A 171 -12.96 -11.54 3.10
N ILE A 172 -12.72 -10.88 1.96
CA ILE A 172 -12.53 -9.43 1.93
C ILE A 172 -13.80 -8.71 2.38
N ARG A 173 -13.65 -7.55 3.02
CA ARG A 173 -14.77 -6.68 3.41
C ARG A 173 -14.64 -5.33 2.75
N PHE A 174 -15.74 -4.85 2.19
CA PHE A 174 -15.89 -3.50 1.69
C PHE A 174 -17.01 -2.82 2.47
N GLU A 175 -16.70 -1.67 3.04
CA GLU A 175 -17.63 -0.84 3.81
C GLU A 175 -17.55 0.57 3.23
N GLU A 176 -18.64 1.10 2.66
CA GLU A 176 -18.67 2.47 2.11
C GLU A 176 -17.50 2.78 1.15
N THR A 177 -17.03 1.76 0.42
CA THR A 177 -15.91 1.87 -0.52
C THR A 177 -16.46 2.08 -1.92
N THR A 178 -15.87 3.02 -2.66
CA THR A 178 -16.13 3.25 -4.08
C THR A 178 -15.01 2.67 -4.92
N ALA A 179 -15.32 2.35 -6.18
CA ALA A 179 -14.35 1.85 -7.13
C ALA A 179 -14.03 2.93 -8.17
N GLY A 180 -12.76 3.09 -8.51
CA GLY A 180 -12.35 3.69 -9.78
C GLY A 180 -12.12 2.60 -10.83
N TYR A 181 -11.20 2.87 -11.76
CA TYR A 181 -10.75 1.85 -12.71
C TYR A 181 -10.12 0.65 -11.97
N MET A 182 -10.70 -0.54 -12.17
CA MET A 182 -10.17 -1.80 -11.66
C MET A 182 -10.08 -2.82 -12.79
N ASN A 183 -8.96 -3.52 -12.88
CA ASN A 183 -8.84 -4.68 -13.78
C ASN A 183 -8.37 -5.93 -13.01
N GLY A 184 -8.51 -7.10 -13.64
CA GLY A 184 -8.05 -8.37 -13.08
C GLY A 184 -9.16 -9.18 -12.42
N ASN A 185 -9.03 -9.47 -11.12
CA ASN A 185 -9.85 -10.47 -10.43
C ASN A 185 -11.37 -10.13 -10.40
N LEU A 186 -12.14 -10.77 -11.28
CA LEU A 186 -13.60 -10.61 -11.38
C LEU A 186 -14.36 -10.94 -10.09
N HIS A 187 -13.87 -11.88 -9.27
CA HIS A 187 -14.50 -12.22 -7.99
C HIS A 187 -14.40 -11.07 -6.99
N LEU A 188 -13.23 -10.43 -6.88
CA LEU A 188 -13.05 -9.24 -6.05
C LEU A 188 -13.94 -8.09 -6.51
N ILE A 189 -13.98 -7.87 -7.83
CA ILE A 189 -14.81 -6.83 -8.44
C ILE A 189 -16.29 -7.07 -8.09
N ALA A 190 -16.80 -8.29 -8.27
CA ALA A 190 -18.17 -8.65 -7.93
C ALA A 190 -18.50 -8.48 -6.43
N GLN A 191 -17.55 -8.81 -5.53
CA GLN A 191 -17.71 -8.60 -4.09
C GLN A 191 -17.86 -7.12 -3.73
N LEU A 192 -17.08 -6.23 -4.36
CA LEU A 192 -17.20 -4.79 -4.16
C LEU A 192 -18.54 -4.25 -4.69
N PHE A 193 -19.01 -4.72 -5.84
CA PHE A 193 -20.35 -4.37 -6.35
C PHE A 193 -21.47 -4.81 -5.39
N ALA A 194 -21.38 -6.04 -4.87
CA ALA A 194 -22.35 -6.58 -3.90
C ALA A 194 -22.37 -5.80 -2.58
N ALA A 195 -21.25 -5.19 -2.19
CA ALA A 195 -21.16 -4.33 -1.00
C ALA A 195 -21.86 -2.97 -1.18
N GLY A 196 -22.41 -2.65 -2.36
CA GLY A 196 -23.29 -1.50 -2.57
C GLY A 196 -22.58 -0.25 -3.05
N LEU A 197 -21.85 -0.34 -4.15
CA LEU A 197 -21.27 0.84 -4.84
C LEU A 197 -22.33 1.93 -5.08
N SER A 198 -21.90 3.18 -4.98
CA SER A 198 -22.74 4.33 -5.32
C SER A 198 -23.05 4.33 -6.82
N GLY A 199 -24.22 4.84 -7.21
CA GLY A 199 -24.80 4.65 -8.55
C GLY A 199 -23.98 5.15 -9.76
N HIS A 200 -22.92 5.94 -9.55
CA HIS A 200 -22.08 6.49 -10.63
C HIS A 200 -21.07 5.45 -11.19
N ASP A 201 -20.67 4.46 -10.39
CA ASP A 201 -19.64 3.47 -10.76
C ASP A 201 -20.20 2.35 -11.67
N LYS A 202 -21.52 2.35 -11.89
CA LYS A 202 -22.24 1.30 -12.66
C LYS A 202 -22.22 1.54 -14.17
N GLU A 203 -22.21 2.80 -14.63
CA GLU A 203 -22.29 3.14 -16.05
C GLU A 203 -20.94 3.00 -16.77
N GLU A 204 -19.84 3.34 -16.08
CA GLU A 204 -18.48 3.32 -16.66
C GLU A 204 -17.97 1.89 -16.91
N PHE A 205 -18.42 0.91 -16.13
CA PHE A 205 -17.98 -0.49 -16.23
C PHE A 205 -18.67 -1.29 -17.35
N VAL A 206 -19.93 -0.94 -17.66
CA VAL A 206 -20.72 -1.60 -18.73
C VAL A 206 -20.18 -1.24 -20.12
N ASP A 207 -19.66 -0.03 -20.29
CA ASP A 207 -19.11 0.45 -21.56
C ASP A 207 -17.76 -0.19 -21.93
N GLU A 208 -17.02 -0.77 -20.98
CA GLU A 208 -15.70 -1.39 -21.22
C GLU A 208 -15.75 -2.89 -21.59
N GLY A 209 -16.93 -3.50 -21.69
CA GLY A 209 -17.08 -4.84 -22.29
C GLY A 209 -16.58 -6.00 -21.45
N TYR A 210 -16.56 -5.87 -20.12
CA TYR A 210 -16.28 -6.99 -19.23
C TYR A 210 -17.46 -7.98 -19.25
N ASP A 211 -17.22 -9.08 -19.96
CA ASP A 211 -18.10 -10.24 -20.02
C ASP A 211 -18.12 -10.93 -18.64
N LEU A 212 -19.13 -10.60 -17.82
CA LEU A 212 -19.41 -11.30 -16.57
C LEU A 212 -19.99 -12.72 -16.80
N PHE A 213 -20.23 -13.15 -18.05
CA PHE A 213 -20.86 -14.42 -18.41
C PHE A 213 -19.90 -15.63 -18.46
N GLY A 214 -18.64 -15.47 -18.04
CA GLY A 214 -17.64 -16.54 -18.07
C GLY A 214 -17.46 -17.33 -16.77
N PHE A 215 -18.13 -16.96 -15.68
CA PHE A 215 -17.95 -17.60 -14.37
C PHE A 215 -19.21 -18.40 -14.00
N GLU A 216 -19.11 -19.73 -14.03
CA GLU A 216 -20.04 -20.57 -13.28
C GLU A 216 -19.75 -20.34 -11.78
N PRO A 217 -20.71 -19.80 -11.00
CA PRO A 217 -20.54 -19.66 -9.57
C PRO A 217 -20.37 -21.06 -8.93
N GLU A 218 -19.21 -21.33 -8.30
CA GLU A 218 -19.21 -22.36 -7.26
C GLU A 218 -20.13 -21.91 -6.11
N PRO A 219 -20.90 -22.84 -5.50
CA PRO A 219 -22.24 -22.54 -5.04
C PRO A 219 -22.23 -21.72 -3.75
N ALA A 220 -22.54 -20.43 -3.89
CA ALA A 220 -23.42 -19.74 -2.97
C ALA A 220 -24.56 -19.19 -3.83
N ASP A 221 -25.70 -19.90 -3.83
CA ASP A 221 -26.90 -19.65 -4.64
C ASP A 221 -27.43 -18.20 -4.58
N GLU A 222 -26.91 -17.39 -3.67
CA GLU A 222 -27.31 -16.00 -3.46
C GLU A 222 -26.57 -15.02 -4.38
N THR A 223 -25.31 -15.25 -4.76
CA THR A 223 -24.50 -14.24 -5.49
C THR A 223 -24.92 -14.11 -6.96
N GLU A 224 -25.13 -15.25 -7.64
CA GLU A 224 -25.60 -15.28 -9.04
C GLU A 224 -27.05 -14.82 -9.14
N ALA A 225 -27.92 -15.29 -8.25
CA ALA A 225 -29.31 -14.87 -8.21
C ALA A 225 -29.44 -13.37 -7.87
N TRP A 226 -28.57 -12.84 -7.01
CA TRP A 226 -28.50 -11.42 -6.69
C TRP A 226 -28.06 -10.60 -7.90
N TYR A 227 -27.00 -11.03 -8.61
CA TYR A 227 -26.48 -10.31 -9.76
C TYR A 227 -27.49 -10.28 -10.92
N GLN A 228 -28.11 -11.43 -11.24
CA GLN A 228 -29.16 -11.50 -12.25
C GLN A 228 -30.40 -10.68 -11.88
N ARG A 229 -30.72 -10.57 -10.59
CA ARG A 229 -31.84 -9.76 -10.13
C ARG A 229 -31.53 -8.26 -10.18
N TRP A 230 -30.31 -7.88 -9.84
CA TRP A 230 -29.82 -6.52 -9.95
C TRP A 230 -29.86 -6.01 -11.40
N LEU A 231 -29.39 -6.80 -12.37
CA LEU A 231 -29.48 -6.48 -13.81
C LEU A 231 -30.90 -6.24 -14.33
N ASN A 232 -31.90 -6.87 -13.71
CA ASN A 232 -33.30 -6.79 -14.15
C ASN A 232 -34.11 -5.69 -13.43
N GLU A 233 -33.57 -5.11 -12.36
CA GLU A 233 -34.25 -4.08 -11.54
C GLU A 233 -33.66 -2.66 -11.72
N SER A 234 -32.57 -2.51 -12.51
CA SER A 234 -32.00 -1.25 -12.99
C SER A 234 -32.38 -0.95 -14.44
#